data_AF-A0A7I8IQJ2-F1
#
_entry.id   AF-A0A7I8IQJ2-F1
#
_cell.length_a   1.000
_cell.length_b   1.000
_cell.length_c   1.000
_cell.angle_alpha   90.00
_cell.angle_beta   90.00
_cell.angle_gamma   90.00
#
_symmetry.space_group_name_H-M   'P 1'
#
loop_
_entity.id
_entity.type
_entity.pdbx_description
1 polymer ?
#
loop_
_entity_poly.entity_id
_entity_poly.type
_entity_poly.pdbx_seq_one_letter_code
_entity_poly.pdbx_strand_id
1 'polypeptide(L)' 'MVGEFDPLRDWQLMYFRSLRLRGKEAEVIEYGGAIHAFYLFPELKSSAVLIEDLRSFILRQVRRRQNGGAVGAAAQ' A
#
# COMPACT_ATOMS: atom_id res chain seq x y z
N MET A 1 -2.36 4.21 1.10
CA MET A 1 -3.16 4.83 2.18
C MET A 1 -3.55 6.23 1.75
N VAL A 2 -4.77 6.64 2.04
CA VAL A 2 -5.29 7.99 1.80
C VAL A 2 -6.20 8.34 2.97
N GLY A 3 -5.98 9.49 3.61
CA GLY A 3 -6.88 10.00 4.65
C GLY A 3 -7.98 10.86 4.03
N GLU A 4 -9.20 10.76 4.56
CA GLU A 4 -10.33 11.61 4.12
C GLU A 4 -10.02 13.12 4.25
N PHE A 5 -9.31 13.49 5.32
CA PHE A 5 -8.90 14.87 5.60
C PHE A 5 -7.41 15.10 5.30
N ASP A 6 -6.78 14.27 4.47
CA ASP A 6 -5.40 14.47 4.02
C ASP A 6 -5.38 15.48 2.85
N PRO A 7 -4.71 16.64 2.99
CA PRO A 7 -4.59 17.61 1.89
C PRO A 7 -3.92 17.05 0.63
N LEU A 8 -3.18 15.94 0.74
CA LEU A 8 -2.51 15.28 -0.37
C LEU A 8 -3.37 14.19 -1.03
N ARG A 9 -4.63 14.00 -0.60
CA ARG A 9 -5.52 12.93 -1.09
C ARG A 9 -5.59 12.85 -2.61
N ASP A 10 -5.85 13.96 -3.29
CA ASP A 10 -5.99 13.96 -4.75
C ASP A 10 -4.69 13.58 -5.45
N TRP A 11 -3.55 14.08 -4.95
CA TRP A 11 -2.23 13.73 -5.45
C TRP A 11 -1.90 12.24 -5.25
N GLN A 12 -2.21 11.69 -4.07
CA GLN A 12 -2.01 10.27 -3.76
C GLN A 12 -2.83 9.38 -4.71
N LEU A 13 -4.10 9.74 -4.98
CA LEU A 13 -4.97 9.01 -5.90
C LEU A 13 -4.49 9.11 -7.35
N MET A 14 -4.04 10.28 -7.79
CA MET A 14 -3.47 10.48 -9.12
C MET A 14 -2.19 9.66 -9.33
N TYR A 15 -1.32 9.61 -8.31
CA TYR A 15 -0.10 8.80 -8.36
C TYR A 15 -0.44 7.29 -8.42
N PHE A 16 -1.39 6.82 -7.61
CA PHE A 16 -1.89 5.45 -7.69
C PHE A 16 -2.38 5.07 -9.09
N ARG A 17 -3.22 5.91 -9.71
CA ARG A 17 -3.69 5.70 -11.08
C ARG A 17 -2.53 5.62 -12.06
N SER A 18 -1.56 6.51 -11.91
CA SER A 18 -0.34 6.57 -12.74
C SER A 18 0.54 5.33 -12.61
N LEU A 19 0.64 4.75 -11.42
CA LEU A 19 1.34 3.48 -11.18
C LEU A 19 0.63 2.33 -11.87
N ARG A 20 -0.69 2.24 -11.72
CA ARG A 20 -1.52 1.20 -12.34
C ARG A 20 -1.46 1.24 -13.86
N LEU A 21 -1.50 2.44 -14.45
CA LEU A 21 -1.36 2.63 -15.90
C LEU A 21 0.01 2.14 -16.42
N ARG A 22 1.07 2.22 -15.61
CA ARG A 22 2.42 1.74 -15.94
C ARG A 22 2.63 0.25 -15.66
N GLY A 23 1.55 -0.51 -15.43
CA GLY A 23 1.62 -1.95 -15.12
C GLY A 23 2.24 -2.25 -13.75
N LYS A 24 2.36 -1.25 -12.87
CA LYS A 24 2.82 -1.49 -11.50
C LYS A 24 1.67 -1.95 -10.63
N GLU A 25 1.99 -2.86 -9.72
CA GLU A 25 1.05 -3.24 -8.69
C GLU A 25 1.03 -2.19 -7.58
N ALA A 26 -0.12 -1.54 -7.42
CA ALA A 26 -0.40 -0.58 -6.35
C ALA A 26 -1.78 -0.86 -5.73
N GLU A 27 -1.93 -0.71 -4.42
CA GLU A 27 -3.23 -0.80 -3.74
C GLU A 27 -3.49 0.54 -3.04
N VAL A 28 -4.75 0.97 -2.99
CA VAL A 28 -5.19 2.14 -2.22
C VAL A 28 -6.18 1.69 -1.17
N ILE A 29 -6.00 2.20 0.04
CA ILE A 29 -6.88 2.01 1.19
C ILE A 29 -7.23 3.42 1.67
N GLU A 30 -8.53 3.69 1.79
CA GLU A 30 -9.05 4.96 2.30
C GLU A 30 -9.42 4.81 3.78
N TYR A 31 -8.92 5.74 4.60
CA TYR A 31 -9.22 5.79 6.03
C TYR A 31 -10.14 6.98 6.31
N GLY A 32 -11.41 6.67 6.59
CA GLY A 32 -12.42 7.68 6.94
C GLY A 32 -12.02 8.47 8.18
N GLY A 33 -12.24 9.78 8.15
CA GLY A 33 -11.87 10.71 9.22
C GLY A 33 -10.37 10.87 9.50
N ALA A 34 -9.49 10.21 8.74
CA ALA A 34 -8.06 10.25 9.01
C ALA A 34 -7.41 11.52 8.43
N ILE A 35 -6.53 12.13 9.24
CA ILE A 35 -5.71 13.28 8.86
C ILE A 35 -4.38 12.85 8.21
N HIS A 36 -3.67 13.82 7.63
CA HIS A 36 -2.31 13.59 7.15
C HIS A 36 -1.41 13.02 8.26
N ALA A 37 -0.64 11.98 7.93
CA ALA A 37 0.30 11.31 8.83
C ALA A 37 -0.32 10.77 10.14
N PHE A 38 -1.60 10.37 10.15
CA PHE A 38 -2.27 9.83 11.34
C PHE A 38 -1.53 8.65 12.01
N TYR A 39 -0.74 7.88 11.25
CA TYR A 39 0.05 6.75 11.75
C TYR A 39 1.16 7.13 12.73
N LEU A 40 1.47 8.42 12.87
CA LEU A 40 2.39 8.93 13.89
C LEU A 40 1.77 8.94 15.30
N PHE A 41 0.47 8.69 15.42
CA PHE A 41 -0.26 8.65 16.70
C PHE A 41 -0.66 7.19 17.00
N PRO A 42 0.12 6.45 17.82
CA PRO A 42 -0.17 5.06 18.17
C PRO A 42 -1.52 4.85 18.87
N GLU A 43 -2.06 5.90 19.48
CA GLU A 43 -3.35 5.89 20.19
C GLU A 43 -4.54 5.76 19.22
N LEU A 44 -4.36 6.13 17.96
CA LEU A 44 -5.39 5.97 16.94
C LEU A 44 -5.40 4.51 16.46
N LYS A 45 -6.56 3.84 16.59
CA LYS A 45 -6.74 2.47 16.12
C LYS A 45 -6.38 2.31 14.64
N SER A 46 -6.65 3.33 13.81
CA SER A 46 -6.31 3.33 12.39
C SER A 46 -4.80 3.20 12.15
N SER A 47 -3.94 3.71 13.06
CA SER A 47 -2.48 3.60 12.95
C SER A 47 -2.04 2.14 12.97
N ALA A 48 -2.50 1.36 13.95
CA ALA A 48 -2.18 -0.05 14.04
C ALA A 48 -2.72 -0.84 12.83
N VAL A 49 -3.94 -0.52 12.38
CA VAL A 49 -4.54 -1.13 11.19
C VAL A 49 -3.68 -0.87 9.95
N LEU A 50 -3.24 0.38 9.75
CA LEU A 50 -2.37 0.74 8.62
C LEU A 50 -1.04 -0.01 8.64
N ILE A 51 -0.42 -0.19 9.80
CA ILE A 51 0.83 -0.97 9.90
C ILE A 51 0.60 -2.43 9.50
N GLU A 52 -0.51 -3.04 9.90
CA GLU A 52 -0.82 -4.43 9.54
C GLU A 52 -1.18 -4.57 8.05
N ASP A 53 -1.89 -3.60 7.47
CA ASP A 53 -2.19 -3.55 6.03
C ASP A 53 -0.89 -3.45 5.20
N LEU A 54 0.04 -2.57 5.62
CA LEU A 54 1.35 -2.41 4.99
C LEU A 54 2.17 -3.69 5.09
N ARG A 55 2.22 -4.31 6.28
CA ARG A 55 2.92 -5.58 6.51
C ARG A 55 2.37 -6.67 5.59
N SER A 56 1.04 -6.80 5.54
CA SER A 56 0.36 -7.77 4.69
C SER A 56 0.69 -7.57 3.21
N PHE A 57 0.66 -6.32 2.73
CA PHE A 57 1.05 -6.00 1.37
C PHE A 57 2.50 -6.40 1.07
N ILE A 58 3.46 -6.03 1.92
CA ILE A 58 4.88 -6.35 1.74
C ILE A 58 5.10 -7.86 1.70
N LEU A 59 4.49 -8.62 2.62
CA LEU A 59 4.61 -10.07 2.66
C LEU A 59 4.05 -10.74 1.40
N ARG A 60 2.93 -10.23 0.85
CA ARG A 60 2.40 -10.70 -0.44
C ARG A 60 3.37 -10.41 -1.60
N GLN A 61 4.03 -9.25 -1.59
CA GLN A 61 5.04 -8.91 -2.61
C GLN A 61 6.28 -9.79 -2.52
N VAL A 62 6.82 -10.02 -1.32
CA VAL A 62 7.98 -10.89 -1.08
C VAL A 62 7.69 -12.31 -1.55
N ARG A 63 6.55 -12.87 -1.15
CA ARG A 63 6.15 -14.22 -1.55
C ARG A 63 6.01 -14.35 -3.07
N ARG A 64 5.41 -13.35 -3.73
CA ARG A 64 5.29 -13.37 -5.20
C ARG A 64 6.64 -13.31 -5.91
N ARG A 65 7.59 -12.52 -5.42
CA ARG A 65 8.95 -12.50 -5.99
C ARG A 65 9.66 -13.83 -5.82
N GLN A 66 9.52 -14.48 -4.67
CA GLN A 66 10.09 -15.82 -4.43
C GLN A 66 9.47 -16.85 -5.38
N ASN A 67 8.15 -16.84 -5.52
CA ASN A 67 7.44 -17.76 -6.42
C ASN A 67 7.77 -17.49 -7.90
N GLY A 68 7.88 -16.23 -8.32
CA GLY A 68 8.26 -15.85 -9.68
C GLY A 68 9.72 -16.18 -10.02
N GLY A 69 10.62 -16.09 -9.03
CA GLY A 69 12.01 -16.53 -9.18
C GLY A 69 12.15 -18.06 -9.29
N ALA A 70 11.31 -18.82 -8.59
CA ALA A 70 11.29 -20.28 -8.67
C ALA A 70 10.85 -20.80 -10.06
N VAL A 71 9.90 -20.12 -10.73
CA VAL A 71 9.47 -20.49 -12.09
C VAL A 71 10.54 -20.18 -13.14
N GLY A 72 11.36 -19.14 -12.95
CA GLY A 72 12.47 -18.81 -13.86
C GLY A 72 13.70 -19.72 -13.71
N ALA A 73 13.88 -20.38 -12.56
CA ALA A 73 14.98 -21.31 -12.32
C ALA A 73 14.71 -22.73 -12.88
N ALA A 74 13.45 -23.11 -13.09
CA ALA A 74 13.07 -24.42 -13.63
C ALA A 74 13.06 -24.50 -15.17
N ALA A 75 13.46 -23.43 -15.86
CA ALA A 75 13.44 -23.32 -17.32
C ALA A 75 14.85 -23.31 -17.96
N GLN A 76 15.86 -23.87 -17.26
CA GLN A 76 17.24 -24.00 -17.75
C GLN A 76 17.70 -25.46 -17.72
#